data_AF-A0A1K0IUR4-F1
#
_entry.id   AF-A0A1K0IUR4-F1
#
_cell.length_a   1.000
_cell.length_b   1.000
_cell.length_c   1.000
_cell.angle_alpha   90.00
_cell.angle_beta   90.00
_cell.angle_gamma   90.00
#
_symmetry.space_group_name_H-M   'P 1'
#
loop_
_entity.id
_entity.type
_entity.pdbx_description
1 polymer ?
#
loop_
_entity_poly.entity_id
_entity_poly.type
_entity_poly.pdbx_seq_one_letter_code
_entity_poly.pdbx_strand_id
1 'polypeptide(L)'
;MAHVGCTSNANKKVGVVAEVCSPDTRTHTIAIHLDFCELRDFSYSQDSQVSTLIHEVSHFADTFGARDVVYNMSECLKLAKSQPELALQNADSIAGYVFYGG
;
A
#
# COMPACT_ATOMS: atom_id res chain seq x y z
N MET A 1 16.14 -2.18 -23.74
CA MET A 1 15.54 -2.34 -22.40
C MET A 1 14.08 -2.71 -22.59
N ALA A 2 13.69 -3.93 -22.24
CA ALA A 2 12.29 -4.33 -22.24
C ALA A 2 11.61 -3.66 -21.04
N HIS A 3 10.55 -2.91 -21.29
CA HIS A 3 9.69 -2.35 -20.26
C HIS A 3 8.89 -3.53 -19.67
N VAL A 4 9.09 -3.83 -18.39
CA VAL A 4 8.19 -4.73 -17.67
C VAL A 4 6.90 -3.93 -17.46
N GLY A 5 5.91 -4.17 -18.32
CA GLY A 5 4.56 -3.61 -18.17
C GLY A 5 3.74 -4.55 -17.30
N CYS A 6 3.17 -4.05 -16.21
CA CYS A 6 2.13 -4.78 -15.49
C CYS A 6 0.78 -4.52 -16.15
N THR A 7 -0.04 -5.56 -16.25
CA THR A 7 -1.46 -5.44 -16.56
C THR A 7 -2.24 -5.76 -15.29
N SER A 8 -3.15 -4.89 -14.89
CA SER A 8 -4.05 -5.17 -13.79
C SER A 8 -4.86 -6.43 -14.09
N ASN A 9 -5.13 -7.21 -13.05
CA ASN A 9 -5.96 -8.40 -13.21
C ASN A 9 -7.40 -7.95 -13.42
N ALA A 10 -7.98 -8.29 -14.57
CA ALA A 10 -9.35 -7.89 -14.95
C ALA A 10 -10.43 -8.35 -13.94
N ASN A 11 -10.13 -9.35 -13.12
CA ASN A 11 -10.96 -9.72 -11.98
C ASN A 11 -10.59 -8.86 -10.78
N LYS A 12 -11.11 -7.62 -10.74
CA LYS A 12 -10.99 -6.73 -9.58
C LYS A 12 -11.32 -7.53 -8.31
N LYS A 13 -10.35 -7.67 -7.41
CA LYS A 13 -10.64 -8.22 -6.08
C LYS A 13 -11.54 -7.21 -5.36
N VAL A 14 -12.65 -7.69 -4.80
CA VAL A 14 -13.56 -6.86 -3.99
C VAL A 14 -12.74 -6.18 -2.89
N GLY A 15 -12.86 -4.87 -2.74
CA GLY A 15 -12.15 -4.08 -1.72
C GLY A 15 -10.83 -3.44 -2.17
N VAL A 16 -10.38 -3.64 -3.41
CA VAL A 16 -9.20 -2.93 -3.95
C VAL A 16 -9.60 -1.50 -4.35
N VAL A 17 -8.97 -0.52 -3.71
CA VAL A 17 -9.22 0.92 -3.90
C VAL A 17 -8.12 1.60 -4.74
N ALA A 18 -6.92 1.05 -4.76
CA ALA A 18 -5.81 1.46 -5.62
C ALA A 18 -4.91 0.25 -5.92
N GLU A 19 -4.05 0.37 -6.94
CA GLU A 19 -3.03 -0.62 -7.24
C GLU A 19 -1.83 0.01 -7.97
N VAL A 20 -0.66 -0.61 -7.82
CA VAL A 20 0.57 -0.23 -8.55
C VAL A 20 1.28 -1.41 -9.19
N CYS A 21 2.19 -1.09 -10.11
CA CYS A 21 3.18 -2.01 -10.65
C CYS A 21 4.52 -1.80 -9.93
N SER A 22 4.91 -2.70 -9.03
CA SER A 22 6.17 -2.55 -8.26
C SER A 22 7.42 -2.29 -9.13
N PRO A 23 7.58 -2.92 -10.33
CA PRO A 23 8.68 -2.59 -11.25
C PRO A 23 8.60 -1.22 -11.94
N ASP A 24 7.48 -0.48 -11.87
CA ASP A 24 7.36 0.88 -12.44
C ASP A 24 8.06 1.92 -11.55
N THR A 25 9.39 1.91 -11.58
CA THR A 25 10.24 2.88 -10.86
C THR A 25 10.56 4.12 -11.70
N ARG A 26 9.94 4.29 -12.87
CA ARG A 26 10.20 5.43 -13.75
C ARG A 26 9.11 6.48 -13.64
N THR A 27 7.86 6.02 -13.58
CA THR A 27 6.70 6.92 -13.49
C THR A 27 5.99 6.83 -12.15
N HIS A 28 6.21 5.76 -11.39
CA HIS A 28 5.55 5.52 -10.09
C HIS A 28 4.03 5.67 -10.22
N THR A 29 3.46 5.04 -11.26
CA THR A 29 2.05 5.22 -11.59
C THR A 29 1.16 4.46 -10.61
N ILE A 30 0.20 5.16 -10.02
CA ILE A 30 -0.84 4.59 -9.16
C ILE A 30 -2.16 4.59 -9.93
N ALA A 31 -2.78 3.42 -10.07
CA ALA A 31 -4.14 3.31 -10.58
C ALA A 31 -5.12 3.50 -9.42
N ILE A 32 -6.02 4.48 -9.55
CA ILE A 32 -7.02 4.81 -8.53
C ILE A 32 -8.39 4.29 -8.98
N HIS A 33 -9.05 3.48 -8.13
CA HIS A 33 -10.42 3.03 -8.36
C HIS A 33 -11.45 4.01 -7.80
N LEU A 34 -12.71 3.92 -8.25
CA LEU A 34 -13.78 4.81 -7.80
C LEU A 34 -14.01 4.76 -6.28
N ASP A 35 -13.89 3.57 -5.67
CA ASP A 35 -14.08 3.35 -4.23
C ASP A 35 -13.07 4.16 -3.38
N PHE A 36 -11.90 4.53 -3.94
CA PHE A 36 -10.94 5.42 -3.28
C PHE A 36 -11.56 6.78 -2.97
N CYS A 37 -12.42 7.29 -3.86
CA CYS A 37 -13.08 8.59 -3.69
C CYS A 37 -14.11 8.59 -2.55
N GLU A 38 -14.52 7.41 -2.07
CA GLU A 38 -15.42 7.26 -0.93
C GLU A 38 -14.66 7.15 0.40
N LEU A 39 -13.34 6.96 0.34
CA LEU A 39 -12.50 6.98 1.53
C LEU A 39 -12.43 8.41 2.09
N ARG A 40 -12.29 8.48 3.41
CA ARG A 40 -11.98 9.73 4.11
C ARG A 40 -10.62 10.22 3.61
N ASP A 41 -10.47 11.54 3.49
CA ASP A 41 -9.18 12.13 3.14
C ASP A 41 -8.08 11.67 4.11
N PHE A 42 -8.41 11.61 5.40
CA PHE A 42 -7.45 11.35 6.48
C PHE A 42 -8.09 10.61 7.66
N SER A 43 -7.40 9.62 8.24
CA SER A 43 -7.82 8.95 9.48
C SER A 43 -6.67 8.26 10.22
N TYR A 44 -6.63 8.43 11.55
CA TYR A 44 -5.69 7.77 12.46
C TYR A 44 -6.09 6.37 12.91
N SER A 45 -7.16 5.78 12.39
CA SER A 45 -7.60 4.45 12.86
C SER A 45 -8.27 3.59 11.81
N GLN A 46 -8.54 4.17 10.64
CA GLN A 46 -9.19 3.52 9.52
C GLN A 46 -8.43 3.87 8.24
N ASP A 47 -8.70 3.14 7.18
CA ASP A 47 -8.16 3.47 5.87
C ASP A 47 -8.65 4.84 5.41
N SER A 48 -7.74 5.56 4.77
CA SER A 48 -7.94 6.91 4.24
C SER A 48 -7.24 7.03 2.90
N GLN A 49 -7.58 8.08 2.14
CA GLN A 49 -6.90 8.39 0.89
C GLN A 49 -5.39 8.57 1.12
N VAL A 50 -5.00 9.30 2.17
CA VAL A 50 -3.57 9.49 2.51
C VAL A 50 -2.88 8.17 2.86
N SER A 51 -3.45 7.35 3.74
CA SER A 51 -2.81 6.07 4.13
C SER A 51 -2.71 5.11 2.94
N THR A 52 -3.73 5.10 2.07
CA THR A 52 -3.73 4.32 0.83
C THR A 52 -2.64 4.78 -0.13
N LEU A 53 -2.46 6.09 -0.33
CA LEU A 53 -1.39 6.59 -1.20
C LEU A 53 0.00 6.24 -0.66
N ILE A 54 0.22 6.31 0.66
CA ILE A 54 1.51 5.91 1.26
C ILE A 54 1.72 4.40 1.10
N HIS A 55 0.67 3.60 1.30
CA HIS A 55 0.69 2.16 1.06
C HIS A 55 1.14 1.84 -0.37
N GLU A 56 0.48 2.42 -1.38
CA GLU A 56 0.80 2.19 -2.80
C GLU A 56 2.22 2.64 -3.15
N VAL A 57 2.66 3.80 -2.64
CA VAL A 57 4.04 4.29 -2.85
C VAL A 57 5.07 3.33 -2.27
N SER A 58 4.79 2.66 -1.16
CA SER A 58 5.73 1.74 -0.53
C SER A 58 6.01 0.47 -1.35
N HIS A 59 5.13 0.11 -2.29
CA HIS A 59 5.29 -1.05 -3.15
C HIS A 59 6.35 -0.89 -4.25
N PHE A 60 6.68 0.34 -4.66
CA PHE A 60 7.66 0.55 -5.73
C PHE A 60 9.03 -0.02 -5.34
N ALA A 61 9.69 -0.69 -6.29
CA ALA A 61 10.92 -1.44 -6.00
C ALA A 61 12.09 -0.54 -5.55
N ASP A 62 12.04 0.75 -5.87
CA ASP A 62 13.02 1.77 -5.49
C ASP A 62 12.60 2.61 -4.27
N THR A 63 11.45 2.31 -3.64
CA THR A 63 11.04 2.89 -2.36
C THR A 63 11.34 1.91 -1.23
N PHE A 64 10.43 0.99 -0.94
CA PHE A 64 10.60 -0.07 0.06
C PHE A 64 10.43 -1.47 -0.55
N GLY A 65 9.90 -1.59 -1.78
CA GLY A 65 9.56 -2.89 -2.36
C GLY A 65 8.61 -3.69 -1.47
N ALA A 66 7.74 -2.99 -0.74
CA ALA A 66 6.85 -3.58 0.25
C ALA A 66 5.85 -4.55 -0.38
N ARG A 67 5.24 -5.38 0.46
CA ARG A 67 4.26 -6.40 0.09
C ARG A 67 3.00 -6.26 0.93
N ASP A 68 1.92 -6.84 0.44
CA ASP A 68 0.68 -7.01 1.19
C ASP A 68 0.73 -8.28 2.02
N VAL A 69 1.24 -8.18 3.24
CA VAL A 69 1.29 -9.30 4.19
C VAL A 69 0.02 -9.34 5.03
N VAL A 70 -0.35 -8.20 5.62
CA VAL A 70 -1.58 -8.01 6.39
C VAL A 70 -2.17 -6.63 6.12
N TYR A 71 -3.48 -6.54 6.23
CA TYR A 71 -4.23 -5.30 6.07
C TYR A 71 -4.78 -4.79 7.41
N ASN A 72 -5.01 -3.48 7.49
CA ASN A 72 -5.49 -2.73 8.65
C ASN A 72 -4.47 -2.56 9.78
N MET A 73 -4.58 -1.43 10.48
CA MET A 73 -3.62 -1.05 11.54
C MET A 73 -3.59 -2.00 12.74
N SER A 74 -4.73 -2.57 13.13
CA SER A 74 -4.79 -3.52 14.25
C SER A 74 -3.97 -4.78 14.00
N GLU A 75 -4.02 -5.32 12.77
CA GLU A 75 -3.23 -6.48 12.37
C GLU A 75 -1.76 -6.10 12.17
N CYS A 76 -1.46 -4.89 11.68
CA CYS A 76 -0.11 -4.37 11.62
C CYS A 76 0.56 -4.31 13.01
N LEU A 77 -0.16 -3.84 14.04
CA LEU A 77 0.37 -3.80 15.41
C LEU A 77 0.63 -5.20 15.98
N LYS A 78 -0.20 -6.19 15.63
CA LYS A 78 0.04 -7.60 16.01
C LYS A 78 1.23 -8.18 15.24
N LEU A 79 1.35 -7.88 13.95
CA LEU A 79 2.46 -8.31 13.10
C LEU A 79 3.77 -7.74 13.62
N ALA A 80 3.83 -6.44 13.94
CA ALA A 80 5.02 -5.80 14.48
C ALA A 80 5.53 -6.43 15.79
N LYS A 81 4.62 -6.91 16.64
CA LYS A 81 4.99 -7.59 17.91
C LYS A 81 5.44 -9.03 17.71
N SER A 82 4.88 -9.74 16.74
CA SER A 82 5.09 -11.19 16.56
C SER A 82 6.13 -11.53 15.50
N GLN A 83 6.16 -10.78 14.40
CA GLN A 83 7.00 -11.00 13.22
C GLN A 83 7.50 -9.64 12.68
N PRO A 84 8.37 -8.93 13.42
CA PRO A 84 8.81 -7.58 13.07
C PRO A 84 9.47 -7.50 11.69
N GLU A 85 10.22 -8.52 11.27
CA GLU A 85 10.85 -8.58 9.93
C GLU A 85 9.82 -8.59 8.79
N LEU A 86 8.63 -9.16 9.01
CA LEU A 86 7.53 -9.09 8.05
C LEU A 86 6.82 -7.75 8.12
N ALA A 87 6.70 -7.14 9.30
CA ALA A 87 6.12 -5.80 9.44
C ALA A 87 6.96 -4.74 8.71
N LEU A 88 8.29 -4.86 8.71
CA LEU A 88 9.19 -3.99 7.94
C LEU A 88 8.99 -4.12 6.41
N GLN A 89 8.40 -5.22 5.95
CA GLN A 89 8.12 -5.47 4.53
C GLN A 89 6.63 -5.27 4.19
N ASN A 90 5.78 -4.89 5.16
CA ASN A 90 4.34 -4.79 4.96
C ASN A 90 3.93 -3.34 4.65
N ALA A 91 3.23 -3.13 3.54
CA ALA A 91 2.86 -1.80 3.06
C ALA A 91 2.02 -1.01 4.08
N ASP A 92 0.98 -1.61 4.67
CA ASP A 92 0.17 -0.97 5.72
C ASP A 92 0.96 -0.65 6.99
N SER A 93 1.96 -1.47 7.33
CA SER A 93 2.79 -1.23 8.52
C SER A 93 3.74 -0.04 8.30
N ILE A 94 4.30 0.07 7.09
CA ILE A 94 5.10 1.24 6.68
C ILE A 94 4.22 2.48 6.63
N ALA A 95 3.03 2.39 6.02
CA ALA A 95 2.08 3.49 5.95
C ALA A 95 1.72 3.97 7.37
N GLY A 96 1.39 3.06 8.28
CA GLY A 96 1.18 3.38 9.68
C GLY A 96 2.39 4.08 10.32
N TYR A 97 3.60 3.55 10.17
CA TYR A 97 4.80 4.16 10.73
C TYR A 97 5.00 5.61 10.26
N VAL A 98 4.87 5.87 8.95
CA VAL A 98 4.99 7.22 8.37
C VAL A 98 3.85 8.12 8.84
N PHE A 99 2.64 7.57 8.98
CA PHE A 99 1.44 8.31 9.34
C PHE A 99 1.36 8.68 10.83
N TYR A 100 1.86 7.84 11.74
CA TYR A 100 1.86 8.08 13.20
C TYR A 100 3.19 8.61 13.76
N GLY A 101 4.28 8.50 13.00
CA GLY A 101 5.63 8.88 13.43
C GLY A 101 6.02 10.33 13.17
N GLY A 102 5.08 11.16 12.68
CA GLY A 102 5.26 12.60 12.43
C GLY A 102 4.86 13.48 13.61
#